data_AF-A0A1I3RI28-F1
#
_entry.id   AF-A0A1I3RI28-F1
#
_cell.length_a   1.000
_cell.length_b   1.000
_cell.length_c   1.000
_cell.angle_alpha   90.00
_cell.angle_beta   90.00
_cell.angle_gamma   90.00
#
_symmetry.space_group_name_H-M   'P 1'
#
loop_
_entity.id
_entity.type
_entity.pdbx_description
1 polymer ?
#
loop_
_entity_poly.entity_id
_entity_poly.type
_entity_poly.pdbx_seq_one_letter_code
_entity_poly.pdbx_strand_id
1 'polypeptide(L)' 'MNPRLLVIVSLFFIGYGIIDILFVNSLLGVLLLLVGAWMNFGAYKKRKAARAAKE' A
#
# COMPACT_ATOMS: atom_id res chain seq x y z
N MET A 1 12.51 8.24 -2.70
CA MET A 1 11.44 7.64 -1.86
C MET A 1 11.85 6.21 -1.52
N ASN A 2 12.14 5.90 -0.26
CA ASN A 2 12.68 4.60 0.11
C ASN A 2 11.65 3.48 -0.11
N PRO A 3 11.95 2.44 -0.91
CA PRO A 3 11.01 1.35 -1.23
C PRO A 3 10.67 0.45 -0.02
N ARG A 4 11.38 0.59 1.10
CA ARG A 4 11.02 -0.03 2.39
C ARG A 4 9.91 0.76 3.09
N LEU A 5 9.99 2.09 3.07
CA LEU A 5 9.01 2.98 3.69
C LEU A 5 7.63 2.81 3.04
N LEU A 6 7.60 2.69 1.71
CA LEU A 6 6.37 2.44 0.94
C LEU A 6 5.65 1.15 1.35
N VAL A 7 6.41 0.09 1.66
CA VAL A 7 5.83 -1.20 2.08
C VAL A 7 5.26 -1.10 3.49
N ILE A 8 5.98 -0.45 4.41
CA ILE A 8 5.50 -0.26 5.79
C ILE A 8 4.22 0.58 5.80
N VAL A 9 4.20 1.69 5.05
CA VAL A 9 3.02 2.54 4.93
C VAL A 9 1.86 1.80 4.27
N SER A 10 2.10 1.02 3.22
CA SER A 10 1.06 0.19 2.58
C SER A 10 0.47 -0.84 3.55
N LEU A 11 1.31 -1.51 4.36
CA LEU A 11 0.85 -2.44 5.40
C LEU A 11 -0.02 -1.74 6.46
N PHE A 12 0.37 -0.54 6.88
CA PHE A 12 -0.41 0.27 7.81
C PHE A 12 -1.78 0.65 7.23
N PHE A 13 -1.82 1.11 5.98
CA PHE A 13 -3.08 1.47 5.31
C PHE A 13 -4.00 0.27 5.12
N ILE A 14 -3.44 -0.89 4.79
CA ILE A 14 -4.23 -2.12 4.64
C ILE A 14 -4.78 -2.59 5.99
N GLY A 15 -3.93 -2.67 7.02
CA GLY A 15 -4.35 -3.10 8.36
C GLY A 15 -5.37 -2.16 8.98
N TYR A 16 -5.14 -0.85 8.89
CA TYR A 16 -6.07 0.16 9.38
C TYR A 16 -7.37 0.15 8.58
N GLY A 17 -7.32 0.04 7.25
CA GLY A 17 -8.51 -0.05 6.40
C GLY A 17 -9.39 -1.25 6.72
N ILE A 18 -8.80 -2.41 7.06
CA ILE A 18 -9.56 -3.59 7.50
C ILE A 18 -10.27 -3.34 8.83
N ILE A 19 -9.57 -2.74 9.81
CA ILE A 19 -10.17 -2.40 11.11
C ILE A 19 -11.29 -1.37 10.93
N ASP A 20 -11.07 -0.37 10.08
CA ASP A 20 -12.03 0.70 9.80
C ASP A 20 -13.31 0.15 9.13
N ILE A 21 -13.19 -0.84 8.24
CA ILE A 21 -14.34 -1.56 7.66
C ILE A 21 -15.15 -2.30 8.72
N LEU A 22 -14.46 -2.95 9.65
CA LEU A 22 -15.08 -3.82 10.64
C LEU A 22 -15.74 -3.06 11.79
N PHE A 23 -15.21 -1.90 12.17
CA PHE A 23 -15.59 -1.23 13.42
C PHE A 23 -16.07 0.21 13.29
N VAL A 24 -15.82 0.90 12.16
CA VAL A 24 -16.07 2.36 12.06
C VAL A 24 -16.97 2.70 10.87
N ASN A 25 -16.47 2.54 9.64
CA ASN A 25 -17.20 2.88 8.43
C ASN A 25 -16.64 2.13 7.23
N SER A 26 -17.46 1.23 6.67
CA SER A 26 -17.09 0.37 5.54
C SER A 26 -16.69 1.15 4.29
N LEU A 27 -17.25 2.34 4.05
CA LEU A 27 -16.92 3.16 2.88
C LEU A 27 -15.51 3.76 2.98
N LEU A 28 -15.17 4.31 4.16
CA LEU A 28 -13.86 4.92 4.43
C LEU A 28 -12.75 3.86 4.41
N GLY A 29 -12.97 2.70 5.02
CA GLY A 29 -11.99 1.63 5.03
C GLY A 29 -11.74 1.00 3.66
N VAL A 30 -12.77 0.92 2.79
CA VAL A 30 -12.58 0.50 1.38
C VAL A 30 -11.74 1.51 0.59
N LEU A 31 -11.95 2.81 0.80
CA LEU A 31 -11.11 3.86 0.19
C LEU A 31 -9.65 3.76 0.65
N LEU A 32 -9.43 3.54 1.96
CA LEU A 32 -8.10 3.32 2.53
C LEU A 32 -7.40 2.10 1.92
N LEU A 33 -8.13 1.01 1.69
CA LEU A 33 -7.61 -0.18 1.01
C LEU A 33 -7.21 0.10 -0.44
N LEU A 34 -8.04 0.85 -1.19
CA LEU A 34 -7.72 1.25 -2.57
C LEU A 34 -6.45 2.10 -2.65
N VAL A 35 -6.29 3.05 -1.73
CA VAL A 35 -5.07 3.88 -1.64
C VAL A 35 -3.86 3.02 -1.28
N GLY A 36 -3.99 2.13 -0.29
CA GLY A 36 -2.93 1.20 0.12
C GLY A 36 -2.48 0.28 -1.02
N ALA A 37 -3.43 -0.24 -1.80
CA ALA A 37 -3.17 -1.07 -2.98
C ALA A 37 -2.47 -0.29 -4.10
N TRP A 38 -2.89 0.95 -4.36
CA TRP A 38 -2.27 1.81 -5.36
C TRP A 38 -0.82 2.17 -5.00
N MET A 39 -0.56 2.49 -3.73
CA MET A 39 0.79 2.72 -3.24
C MET A 39 1.68 1.46 -3.37
N ASN A 40 1.12 0.28 -3.10
CA ASN A 40 1.84 -0.98 -3.27
C ASN A 40 2.20 -1.24 -4.74
N PHE A 41 1.27 -0.97 -5.66
CA PHE A 41 1.49 -1.10 -7.10
C PHE A 41 2.60 -0.16 -7.60
N GLY A 42 2.61 1.09 -7.13
CA GLY A 42 3.69 2.04 -7.40
C GLY A 42 5.05 1.58 -6.84
N ALA A 43 5.07 1.00 -5.64
CA ALA A 43 6.26 0.42 -5.05
C ALA A 43 6.78 -0.79 -5.85
N TYR A 44 5.88 -1.65 -6.32
CA TYR A 44 6.19 -2.81 -7.13
C TYR A 44 6.84 -2.42 -8.47
N LYS A 45 6.28 -1.42 -9.17
CA LYS A 45 6.86 -0.90 -10.42
C LYS A 45 8.28 -0.35 -10.19
N LYS A 46 8.51 0.38 -9.10
CA LYS A 46 9.85 0.88 -8.73
C LYS A 46 10.83 -0.24 -8.39
N ARG A 47 10.38 -1.31 -7.72
CA ARG A 47 11.21 -2.50 -7.43
C ARG A 47 11.55 -3.28 -8.70
N LYS A 48 10.60 -3.41 -9.63
CA LYS A 48 10.84 -4.05 -10.93
C LYS A 48 11.88 -3.26 -11.74
N ALA A 49 11.76 -1.93 -11.80
CA ALA A 49 12.74 -1.08 -12.47
C ALA A 49 14.13 -1.16 -11.80
N ALA A 50 14.20 -1.20 -10.47
CA ALA A 50 15.46 -1.33 -9.74
C ALA A 50 16.11 -2.72 -9.86
N ARG A 51 15.33 -3.77 -10.12
CA ARG A 51 15.85 -5.11 -10.44
C ARG A 51 16.31 -5.22 -11.89
N ALA A 52 15.55 -4.69 -12.84
CA ALA A 52 15.91 -4.67 -14.25
C ALA A 52 17.12 -3.79 -14.57
N ALA A 53 17.48 -2.82 -13.72
CA ALA A 53 18.70 -2.03 -13.84
C ALA A 53 19.93 -2.69 -13.17
N LYS A 54 19.75 -3.85 -12.52
CA LYS A 54 20.83 -4.62 -11.87
C LYS A 54 21.18 -5.91 -12.60
N GLU A 55 20.38 -6.33 -13.57
CA GLU A 55 20.75 -7.30 -14.61
C GLU A 55 21.35 -6.53 -15.80
#